data_AF-A0AAP8N0D7-F1
#
_entry.id   AF-A0AAP8N0D7-F1
#
_cell.length_a   1.000
_cell.length_b   1.000
_cell.length_c   1.000
_cell.angle_alpha   90.00
_cell.angle_beta   90.00
_cell.angle_gamma   90.00
#
_symmetry.space_group_name_H-M   'P 1'
#
loop_
_entity.id
_entity.type
_entity.pdbx_description
1 polymer ?
#
loop_
_entity_poly.entity_id
_entity_poly.type
_entity_poly.pdbx_seq_one_letter_code
_entity_poly.pdbx_strand_id
1 'polypeptide(L)' 'MSYSTLVLYKKDGFGTFTIQDSVEDSLETCEALFNDSDTCWHDDVQSSFVLYLINSNNRVIASKQLTATQNPTVGYF' A
#
# COMPACT_ATOMS: atom_id res chain seq x y z
N MET A 1 -8.64 10.79 20.03
CA MET A 1 -7.44 10.82 19.17
C MET A 1 -7.92 10.56 17.75
N SER A 2 -7.42 11.32 16.78
CA SER A 2 -7.78 11.12 15.38
C SER A 2 -6.80 10.13 14.77
N TYR A 3 -7.31 8.98 14.35
CA TYR A 3 -6.53 7.94 13.70
C TYR A 3 -6.56 8.13 12.18
N SER A 4 -5.63 7.53 11.48
CA SER A 4 -5.63 7.40 10.03
C SER A 4 -5.35 5.95 9.70
N THR A 5 -5.79 5.54 8.52
CA THR A 5 -5.65 4.17 8.05
C THR A 5 -4.90 4.18 6.72
N LEU A 6 -3.82 3.42 6.66
CA LEU A 6 -3.18 3.03 5.41
C LEU A 6 -3.83 1.75 4.93
N VAL A 7 -4.29 1.71 3.68
CA VAL A 7 -4.90 0.52 3.09
C VAL A 7 -4.20 0.18 1.79
N LEU A 8 -3.71 -1.06 1.70
CA LEU A 8 -3.09 -1.60 0.50
C LEU A 8 -4.14 -2.39 -0.30
N TYR A 9 -4.34 -2.00 -1.55
CA TYR A 9 -5.16 -2.75 -2.50
C TYR A 9 -4.29 -3.40 -3.56
N LYS A 10 -4.60 -4.65 -3.87
CA LYS A 10 -4.14 -5.35 -5.06
C LYS A 10 -5.18 -5.18 -6.15
N LYS A 11 -4.74 -4.77 -7.32
CA LYS A 11 -5.49 -4.80 -8.57
C LYS A 11 -4.97 -5.96 -9.40
N ASP A 12 -5.77 -7.02 -9.50
CA ASP A 12 -5.44 -8.16 -10.35
C ASP A 12 -5.54 -7.78 -11.84
N GLY A 13 -4.94 -8.59 -12.72
CA GLY A 13 -4.95 -8.36 -14.19
C GLY A 13 -6.34 -8.28 -14.84
N PHE A 14 -7.40 -8.65 -14.11
CA PHE A 14 -8.80 -8.56 -14.53
C PHE A 14 -9.49 -7.24 -14.12
N GLY A 15 -8.79 -6.35 -13.40
CA GLY A 15 -9.30 -5.05 -12.97
C GLY A 15 -10.04 -5.06 -11.62
N THR A 16 -10.11 -6.20 -10.94
CA THR A 16 -10.69 -6.33 -9.59
C THR A 16 -9.73 -5.77 -8.55
N PHE A 17 -10.25 -4.98 -7.60
CA PHE A 17 -9.49 -4.48 -6.46
C PHE A 17 -9.80 -5.30 -5.21
N THR A 18 -8.78 -5.84 -4.55
CA THR A 18 -8.88 -6.64 -3.34
C THR A 18 -8.00 -6.04 -2.25
N ILE A 19 -8.54 -5.88 -1.04
CA ILE A 19 -7.75 -5.42 0.12
C ILE A 19 -6.71 -6.48 0.45
N GLN A 20 -5.45 -6.07 0.56
CA GLN A 20 -4.34 -6.94 0.98
C GLN A 20 -4.04 -6.76 2.46
N ASP A 21 -3.91 -5.50 2.88
CA ASP A 21 -3.51 -5.17 4.24
C ASP A 21 -4.00 -3.77 4.63
N SER A 22 -4.05 -3.52 5.93
CA SER A 22 -4.36 -2.21 6.48
C SER A 22 -3.66 -1.97 7.82
N VAL A 23 -3.13 -0.76 7.99
CA VAL A 23 -2.55 -0.28 9.25
C VAL A 23 -3.35 0.91 9.73
N GLU A 24 -3.71 0.92 11.02
CA GLU A 24 -4.33 2.07 11.67
C GLU A 24 -3.36 2.65 12.71
N ASP A 25 -3.03 3.94 12.56
CA ASP A 25 -2.15 4.65 13.48
C ASP A 25 -2.50 6.16 13.51
N SER A 26 -1.68 6.97 14.17
CA SER A 26 -1.68 8.42 14.02
C SER A 26 -1.43 8.85 12.58
N LEU A 27 -1.91 10.04 12.21
CA LEU A 27 -1.72 10.60 10.88
C LEU A 27 -0.22 10.70 10.52
N GLU A 28 0.63 11.13 11.45
CA GLU A 28 2.08 11.29 11.22
C GLU A 28 2.75 9.96 10.87
N THR A 29 2.45 8.88 11.61
CA THR A 29 2.98 7.54 11.30
C THR A 29 2.48 7.06 9.94
N CYS A 30 1.19 7.23 9.64
CA CYS A 30 0.64 6.82 8.35
C CYS A 30 1.21 7.64 7.19
N GLU A 31 1.42 8.94 7.35
CA GLU A 31 2.07 9.78 6.33
C GLU A 31 3.53 9.37 6.12
N ALA A 32 4.27 9.07 7.19
CA ALA A 32 5.65 8.60 7.09
C ALA A 32 5.74 7.27 6.32
N LEU A 33 4.93 6.28 6.70
CA LEU A 33 4.86 4.99 6.01
C LEU A 33 4.38 5.14 4.56
N PHE A 34 3.38 6.01 4.33
CA PHE A 34 2.89 6.33 3.00
C PHE A 34 3.99 6.94 2.15
N ASN A 35 4.86 7.80 2.69
CA ASN A 35 5.94 8.41 1.90
C ASN A 35 7.08 7.42 1.64
N ASP A 36 7.40 6.54 2.58
CA ASP A 36 8.51 5.58 2.46
C ASP A 36 8.19 4.39 1.52
N SER A 37 6.92 3.98 1.46
CA SER A 37 6.51 2.74 0.77
C SER A 37 6.37 2.92 -0.75
N ASP A 38 7.41 3.23 -1.53
CA ASP A 38 7.30 3.44 -2.99
C ASP A 38 7.28 2.15 -3.82
N THR A 39 7.83 1.08 -3.25
CA THR A 39 7.89 -0.24 -3.87
C THR A 39 7.17 -1.24 -2.99
N CYS A 40 6.58 -2.25 -3.63
CA CYS A 40 6.08 -3.41 -2.93
C CYS A 40 6.61 -4.66 -3.60
N TRP A 41 7.02 -5.62 -2.80
CA TRP A 41 7.30 -6.95 -3.29
C TRP A 41 6.02 -7.80 -3.27
N HIS A 42 5.76 -8.50 -4.38
CA HIS A 42 4.71 -9.52 -4.45
C HIS A 42 5.09 -10.58 -5.49
N ASP A 43 4.73 -11.84 -5.25
CA ASP A 43 5.01 -12.96 -6.16
C ASP A 43 4.26 -12.88 -7.52
N ASP A 44 3.28 -11.98 -7.61
CA ASP A 44 2.37 -11.89 -8.75
C ASP A 44 2.69 -10.64 -9.56
N VAL A 45 3.55 -10.82 -10.57
CA VAL A 45 4.11 -9.74 -11.39
C VAL A 45 3.08 -9.07 -12.30
N GLN A 46 1.91 -9.69 -12.52
CA GLN A 46 0.84 -9.10 -13.32
C GLN A 46 -0.09 -8.19 -12.51
N SER A 47 0.06 -8.21 -11.20
CA SER A 47 -0.80 -7.44 -10.30
C SER A 47 -0.21 -6.06 -10.02
N SER A 48 -1.08 -5.06 -9.97
CA SER A 48 -0.72 -3.68 -9.62
C SER A 48 -1.17 -3.39 -8.19
N PHE A 49 -0.40 -2.61 -7.44
CA PHE A 49 -0.73 -2.30 -6.05
C PHE A 49 -0.95 -0.81 -5.88
N VAL A 50 -1.95 -0.45 -5.08
CA VAL A 50 -2.28 0.95 -4.77
C VAL A 50 -2.40 1.09 -3.27
N LEU A 51 -1.65 2.03 -2.71
CA LEU A 51 -1.68 2.39 -1.31
C LEU A 51 -2.58 3.62 -1.15
N TYR A 52 -3.55 3.56 -0.24
CA TYR A 52 -4.41 4.69 0.12
C TYR A 52 -4.15 5.13 1.54
N LEU A 53 -4.04 6.43 1.74
CA LEU A 53 -4.04 7.07 3.04
C LEU A 53 -5.43 7.63 3.31
N ILE A 54 -6.07 7.12 4.35
CA ILE A 54 -7.44 7.45 4.75
C ILE A 54 -7.37 8.14 6.11
N ASN A 55 -8.03 9.28 6.26
CA ASN A 55 -8.09 9.97 7.56
C ASN A 55 -9.19 9.41 8.47
N SER A 56 -9.22 9.86 9.74
CA SER A 56 -10.25 9.50 10.74
C SER A 56 -11.71 9.69 10.31
N ASN A 57 -11.98 10.52 9.30
CA ASN A 57 -13.32 10.73 8.75
C ASN A 57 -13.63 9.76 7.60
N ASN A 58 -12.84 8.70 7.44
CA ASN A 58 -12.92 7.72 6.38
C ASN A 58 -12.83 8.33 4.96
N ARG A 59 -12.08 9.43 4.82
CA ARG A 59 -11.82 10.07 3.53
C ARG A 59 -10.41 9.75 3.07
N VAL A 60 -10.30 9.28 1.83
CA VAL A 60 -9.02 9.18 1.13
C VAL A 60 -8.44 10.59 0.98
N ILE A 61 -7.26 10.81 1.53
CA ILE A 61 -6.53 12.09 1.44
C ILE A 61 -5.31 11.99 0.51
N ALA A 62 -4.75 10.80 0.34
CA ALA A 62 -3.71 10.52 -0.63
C ALA A 62 -3.80 9.09 -1.15
N SER A 63 -3.29 8.87 -2.36
CA SER A 63 -3.17 7.56 -2.97
C SER A 63 -1.92 7.50 -3.81
N LYS A 64 -1.21 6.37 -3.80
CA LYS A 64 -0.09 6.16 -4.71
C LYS A 64 -0.07 4.75 -5.25
N GLN A 65 0.29 4.62 -6.52
CA GLN A 65 0.53 3.33 -7.14
C GLN A 65 1.93 2.87 -6.77
N LEU A 66 2.05 1.65 -6.26
CA LEU A 66 3.32 1.07 -5.89
C LEU A 66 3.97 0.43 -7.11
N THR A 67 5.28 0.58 -7.21
CA THR A 67 6.06 -0.14 -8.22
C THR A 67 6.30 -1.56 -7.71
N ALA A 68 5.81 -2.55 -8.44
CA ALA A 68 6.11 -3.95 -8.15
C ALA A 68 7.59 -4.22 -8.42
N THR A 69 8.32 -4.67 -7.41
CA THR A 69 9.73 -5.04 -7.52
C THR A 69 9.92 -6.54 -7.35
N GLN A 70 11.05 -7.06 -7.81
CA GLN A 70 11.41 -8.47 -7.63
C GLN A 70 11.71 -8.76 -6.16
N ASN A 71 11.51 -10.02 -5.75
CA ASN A 71 11.76 -10.45 -4.38
C ASN A 71 13.19 -10.12 -3.94
N PRO A 72 13.40 -9.34 -2.86
CA PRO A 72 14.75 -9.04 -2.39
C PRO A 72 15.53 -10.30 -1.97
N THR A 73 14.87 -11.44 -1.70
CA THR A 73 15.54 -12.71 -1.34
C THR A 73 16.12 -13.50 -2.52
N VAL A 74 15.95 -13.07 -3.77
CA VAL A 74 16.53 -13.76 -4.96
C VAL A 74 18.01 -13.37 -5.19
N GLY A 75 18.66 -12.75 -4.20
CA GLY A 75 20.04 -12.26 -4.28
C GLY A 75 21.05 -12.90 -3.32
N TYR A 76 20.76 -14.06 -2.72
CA TYR A 76 21.78 -14.82 -1.97
C TYR A 76 22.38 -15.94 -2.83
N PHE A 77 23.62 -15.71 -3.29
CA PHE A 77 24.66 -16.73 -3.39
C PHE A 77 25.91 -16.19 -2.69
#